data_AF-A0A417EW89-F1
#
_entry.id   AF-A0A417EW89-F1
#
_cell.length_a   1.000
_cell.length_b   1.000
_cell.length_c   1.000
_cell.angle_alpha   90.00
_cell.angle_beta   90.00
_cell.angle_gamma   90.00
#
_symmetry.space_group_name_H-M   'P 1'
#
loop_
_entity.id
_entity.type
_entity.pdbx_description
1 polymer ?
#
loop_
_entity_poly.entity_id
_entity_poly.type
_entity_poly.pdbx_seq_one_letter_code
_entity_poly.pdbx_strand_id
1 'polypeptide(L)'
;MNCFICNETLTEINASDEHIILNSLGGHLHSKNLLCKKCNSKLGNQTDAALAETLKFAASQQNVKRCRGENQIIRTNEKEKYDLAPGYKPVLKQPETKVDKLADGKVEIKINARNTQETRKILKSLQKQYPALDIEKAMMKAQRTQTFCGSPIRVTLPFYGKRIFPSIAKTAVEFYLLRGGNREEIKHLIPWLQGKEEKRACWFYYPEISVIPFDKKEICHVICVVGDADKKLLYGYVDFFGILQCLILLNDQYSGGNYCESYVYDVNEVKKLEKNPILCLERDEIQRILLGNEISWADGLKQQLILFQQKSGEIIKERILKDMWNRVMDNFLRKYPEDTLLSEEMLVEMVDEMEKEIIPWYVSRICEVDL
;
A
#
# COMPACT_ATOMS: atom_id res chain seq x y z
N MET A 1 16.55 -15.13 -23.81
CA MET A 1 16.81 -13.90 -23.02
C MET A 1 17.70 -14.25 -21.83
N ASN A 2 18.50 -13.30 -21.33
CA ASN A 2 19.42 -13.51 -20.20
C ASN A 2 18.99 -12.67 -19.00
N CYS A 3 19.31 -13.15 -17.79
CA CYS A 3 19.14 -12.38 -16.56
C CYS A 3 19.96 -11.10 -16.65
N PHE A 4 19.35 -9.91 -16.49
CA PHE A 4 20.08 -8.66 -16.69
C PHE A 4 21.20 -8.48 -15.65
N ILE A 5 21.06 -9.07 -14.47
CA ILE A 5 22.03 -8.98 -13.37
C ILE A 5 23.23 -9.91 -13.58
N CYS A 6 23.02 -11.24 -13.72
CA CYS A 6 24.13 -12.20 -13.80
C CYS A 6 24.48 -12.65 -15.23
N ASN A 7 23.70 -12.22 -16.23
CA ASN A 7 23.82 -12.60 -17.64
C ASN A 7 23.65 -14.11 -17.93
N GLU A 8 23.21 -14.91 -16.96
CA GLU A 8 22.83 -16.31 -17.19
C GLU A 8 21.59 -16.40 -18.08
N THR A 9 21.55 -17.38 -18.98
CA THR A 9 20.37 -17.64 -19.83
C THR A 9 19.16 -18.01 -18.98
N LEU A 10 18.02 -17.38 -19.27
CA LEU A 10 16.75 -17.68 -18.61
C LEU A 10 16.07 -18.87 -19.28
N THR A 11 15.60 -19.76 -18.43
CA THR A 11 14.89 -21.01 -18.72
C THR A 11 13.63 -21.04 -17.86
N GLU A 12 12.68 -21.91 -18.16
CA GLU A 12 11.46 -22.06 -17.35
C GLU A 12 11.76 -22.41 -15.88
N ILE A 13 12.88 -23.08 -15.61
CA ILE A 13 13.28 -23.53 -14.28
C ILE A 13 13.84 -22.37 -13.45
N ASN A 14 14.74 -21.56 -14.02
CA ASN A 14 15.45 -20.51 -13.30
C ASN A 14 14.81 -19.11 -13.44
N ALA A 15 13.92 -18.89 -14.40
CA ALA A 15 13.26 -17.60 -14.61
C ALA A 15 12.37 -17.21 -13.42
N SER A 16 12.46 -15.95 -13.03
CA SER A 16 11.56 -15.34 -12.05
C SER A 16 10.45 -14.60 -12.76
N ASP A 17 9.22 -14.71 -12.27
CA ASP A 17 8.14 -13.78 -12.61
C ASP A 17 8.36 -12.46 -11.85
N GLU A 18 9.16 -11.58 -12.45
CA GLU A 18 9.59 -10.33 -11.83
C GLU A 18 8.55 -9.24 -12.00
N HIS A 19 8.21 -8.56 -10.91
CA HIS A 19 7.34 -7.39 -10.97
C HIS A 19 8.20 -6.12 -11.03
N ILE A 20 8.02 -5.32 -12.08
CA ILE A 20 8.79 -4.09 -12.33
C ILE A 20 8.60 -3.10 -11.17
N ILE A 21 7.34 -2.89 -10.76
CA ILE A 21 7.00 -2.27 -9.48
C ILE A 21 6.69 -3.40 -8.51
N LEU A 22 7.22 -3.33 -7.28
CA LEU A 22 7.05 -4.40 -6.30
C LEU A 22 5.57 -4.81 -6.13
N ASN A 23 5.30 -6.12 -6.17
CA ASN A 23 3.96 -6.66 -5.92
C ASN A 23 3.41 -6.26 -4.53
N SER A 24 4.26 -6.02 -3.53
CA SER A 24 3.84 -5.49 -2.21
C SER A 24 3.33 -4.05 -2.26
N LEU A 25 3.62 -3.32 -3.33
CA LEU A 25 3.16 -1.96 -3.57
C LEU A 25 2.02 -1.92 -4.60
N GLY A 26 1.50 -3.08 -5.03
CA GLY A 26 0.42 -3.16 -6.01
C GLY A 26 0.88 -3.11 -7.47
N GLY A 27 2.15 -3.40 -7.75
CA GLY A 27 2.65 -3.47 -9.13
C GLY A 27 2.12 -4.69 -9.90
N HIS A 28 1.52 -4.44 -11.06
CA HIS A 28 0.94 -5.45 -11.95
C HIS A 28 1.68 -5.61 -13.28
N LEU A 29 2.71 -4.79 -13.54
CA LEU A 29 3.58 -4.98 -14.69
C LEU A 29 4.68 -5.98 -14.32
N HIS A 30 4.75 -7.10 -15.03
CA HIS A 30 5.65 -8.20 -14.71
C HIS A 30 6.23 -8.89 -15.95
N SER A 31 7.35 -9.59 -15.78
CA SER A 31 8.05 -10.29 -16.86
C SER A 31 8.83 -11.49 -16.33
N LYS A 32 8.75 -12.60 -17.08
CA LYS A 32 9.58 -13.79 -16.86
C LYS A 32 10.96 -13.72 -17.52
N ASN A 33 11.23 -12.64 -18.26
CA ASN A 33 12.36 -12.55 -19.17
C ASN A 33 13.47 -11.60 -18.71
N LEU A 34 13.41 -11.09 -17.47
CA LEU A 34 14.35 -10.10 -16.95
C LEU A 34 15.33 -10.66 -15.90
N LEU A 35 14.85 -11.47 -14.95
CA LEU A 35 15.64 -11.94 -13.81
C LEU A 35 15.55 -13.45 -13.62
N CYS A 36 16.65 -14.04 -13.16
CA CYS A 36 16.63 -15.38 -12.59
C CYS A 36 16.19 -15.32 -11.11
N LYS A 37 15.62 -16.42 -10.60
CA LYS A 37 15.14 -16.55 -9.21
C LYS A 37 16.20 -16.17 -8.18
N LYS A 38 17.46 -16.58 -8.38
CA LYS A 38 18.58 -16.27 -7.49
C LYS A 38 18.84 -14.77 -7.38
N CYS A 39 18.90 -14.07 -8.50
CA CYS A 39 19.12 -12.61 -8.51
C CYS A 39 17.91 -11.88 -7.93
N ASN A 40 16.69 -12.27 -8.30
CA ASN A 40 15.48 -11.69 -7.73
C ASN A 40 15.45 -11.85 -6.21
N SER A 41 15.60 -13.06 -5.67
CA SER A 41 15.57 -13.28 -4.22
C SER A 41 16.65 -12.47 -3.48
N LYS A 42 17.83 -12.28 -4.09
CA LYS A 42 18.88 -11.44 -3.50
C LYS A 42 18.46 -9.97 -3.41
N LEU A 43 17.96 -9.39 -4.51
CA LEU A 43 17.48 -7.99 -4.52
C LEU A 43 16.27 -7.80 -3.59
N GLY A 44 15.36 -8.78 -3.61
CA GLY A 44 14.20 -8.92 -2.73
C GLY A 44 14.54 -8.77 -1.25
N ASN A 45 15.56 -9.51 -0.79
CA ASN A 45 16.00 -9.52 0.61
C ASN A 45 16.87 -8.31 1.00
N GLN A 46 17.23 -7.45 0.05
CA GLN A 46 18.13 -6.32 0.28
C GLN A 46 17.42 -4.99 0.06
N THR A 47 17.36 -4.54 -1.19
CA THR A 47 16.95 -3.18 -1.56
C THR A 47 15.44 -3.06 -1.70
N ASP A 48 14.79 -4.10 -2.23
CA ASP A 48 13.33 -4.13 -2.40
C ASP A 48 12.61 -4.17 -1.04
N ALA A 49 13.15 -4.89 -0.06
CA ALA A 49 12.61 -4.92 1.31
C ALA A 49 12.57 -3.52 1.94
N ALA A 50 13.63 -2.71 1.74
CA ALA A 50 13.69 -1.36 2.27
C ALA A 50 12.63 -0.44 1.63
N LEU A 51 12.47 -0.51 0.30
CA LEU A 51 11.45 0.26 -0.41
C LEU A 51 10.03 -0.20 -0.01
N ALA A 52 9.80 -1.52 0.05
CA ALA A 52 8.52 -2.10 0.44
C ALA A 52 8.12 -1.67 1.86
N GLU A 53 9.05 -1.67 2.81
CA GLU A 53 8.75 -1.25 4.18
C GLU A 53 8.54 0.27 4.29
N THR A 54 9.29 1.08 3.53
CA THR A 54 9.06 2.54 3.48
C THR A 54 7.67 2.92 2.97
N LEU A 55 7.15 2.22 1.97
CA LEU A 55 5.84 2.52 1.36
C LEU A 55 4.71 1.58 1.82
N LYS A 56 4.98 0.71 2.80
CA LYS A 56 4.02 -0.23 3.36
C LYS A 56 2.76 0.45 3.87
N PHE A 57 2.91 1.63 4.47
CA PHE A 57 1.78 2.39 4.98
C PHE A 57 0.84 2.79 3.85
N ALA A 58 1.35 3.30 2.73
CA ALA A 58 0.55 3.72 1.58
C ALA A 58 -0.16 2.52 0.94
N ALA A 59 0.58 1.41 0.73
CA ALA A 59 0.03 0.18 0.19
C ALA A 59 -1.10 -0.40 1.06
N SER A 60 -0.89 -0.46 2.39
CA SER A 60 -1.88 -0.95 3.33
C SER A 60 -3.07 0.00 3.47
N GLN A 61 -2.84 1.32 3.47
CA GLN A 61 -3.89 2.34 3.53
C GLN A 61 -4.85 2.26 2.34
N GLN A 62 -4.30 2.18 1.13
CA GLN A 62 -5.11 2.02 -0.08
C GLN A 62 -5.72 0.62 -0.23
N ASN A 63 -5.29 -0.34 0.59
CA ASN A 63 -5.57 -1.75 0.42
C ASN A 63 -5.29 -2.21 -1.02
N VAL A 64 -4.10 -1.90 -1.52
CA VAL A 64 -3.73 -2.17 -2.92
C VAL A 64 -3.96 -3.63 -3.29
N LYS A 65 -4.50 -3.89 -4.48
CA LYS A 65 -4.58 -5.28 -4.96
C LYS A 65 -3.17 -5.76 -5.29
N ARG A 66 -2.87 -6.98 -4.88
CA ARG A 66 -1.60 -7.66 -5.17
C ARG A 66 -1.88 -8.81 -6.14
N CYS A 67 -0.95 -9.11 -7.04
CA CYS A 67 -1.04 -10.31 -7.88
C CYS A 67 -0.90 -11.58 -7.03
N ARG A 68 -0.18 -11.49 -5.91
CA ARG A 68 -0.02 -12.59 -4.94
C ARG A 68 0.12 -12.09 -3.50
N GLY A 69 -0.46 -12.84 -2.57
CA GLY A 69 -0.42 -12.58 -1.14
C GLY A 69 -1.29 -11.40 -0.70
N GLU A 70 -1.41 -11.23 0.62
CA GLU A 70 -2.28 -10.20 1.22
C GLU A 70 -1.49 -8.98 1.69
N ASN A 71 -2.16 -7.83 1.80
CA ASN A 71 -1.57 -6.66 2.44
C ASN A 71 -1.29 -6.93 3.92
N GLN A 72 -0.18 -6.40 4.42
CA GLN A 72 0.23 -6.62 5.80
C GLN A 72 -0.47 -5.66 6.78
N ILE A 73 -0.69 -6.16 7.99
CA ILE A 73 -1.09 -5.35 9.14
C ILE A 73 0.06 -4.41 9.52
N ILE A 74 -0.26 -3.13 9.74
CA ILE A 74 0.65 -2.16 10.34
C ILE A 74 0.55 -2.31 11.85
N ARG A 75 1.67 -2.70 12.46
CA ARG A 75 1.79 -2.83 13.91
C ARG A 75 2.04 -1.45 14.51
N THR A 76 1.22 -1.07 15.48
CA THR A 76 1.38 0.18 16.22
C THR A 76 2.24 -0.03 17.47
N ASN A 77 2.66 1.06 18.11
CA ASN A 77 3.46 0.99 19.34
C ASN A 77 2.65 0.39 20.52
N GLU A 78 3.29 -0.04 21.59
CA GLU A 78 2.64 -0.75 22.71
C GLU A 78 1.53 0.05 23.42
N LYS A 79 1.55 1.39 23.35
CA LYS A 79 0.55 2.24 23.99
C LYS A 79 -0.77 2.29 23.20
N GLU A 80 -0.73 1.91 21.93
CA GLU A 80 -1.89 1.90 21.04
C GLU A 80 -2.73 0.63 21.25
N LYS A 81 -4.05 0.81 21.39
CA LYS A 81 -5.03 -0.28 21.54
C LYS A 81 -5.19 -1.10 20.25
N TYR A 82 -5.04 -0.44 19.09
CA TYR A 82 -5.33 -1.03 17.79
C TYR A 82 -4.09 -1.12 16.92
N ASP A 83 -3.93 -2.23 16.21
CA ASP A 83 -3.13 -2.30 14.98
C ASP A 83 -4.00 -1.89 13.79
N LEU A 84 -3.41 -1.64 12.61
CA LEU A 84 -4.17 -1.31 11.40
C LEU A 84 -4.09 -2.45 10.39
N ALA A 85 -5.22 -3.10 10.15
CA ALA A 85 -5.38 -4.03 9.04
C ALA A 85 -5.52 -3.26 7.70
N PRO A 86 -5.36 -3.94 6.55
CA PRO A 86 -5.47 -3.30 5.25
C PRO A 86 -6.78 -2.51 5.06
N GLY A 87 -6.68 -1.36 4.39
CA GLY A 87 -7.72 -0.34 4.33
C GLY A 87 -7.77 0.55 5.58
N TYR A 88 -6.69 0.54 6.38
CA TYR A 88 -6.58 1.22 7.68
C TYR A 88 -7.73 0.88 8.63
N LYS A 89 -8.14 -0.39 8.62
CA LYS A 89 -9.18 -0.90 9.52
C LYS A 89 -8.56 -1.17 10.89
N PRO A 90 -8.93 -0.43 11.96
CA PRO A 90 -8.40 -0.70 13.29
C PRO A 90 -8.81 -2.11 13.75
N VAL A 91 -7.85 -2.87 14.25
CA VAL A 91 -8.05 -4.20 14.82
C VAL A 91 -7.39 -4.27 16.17
N LEU A 92 -8.07 -4.86 17.16
CA LEU A 92 -7.52 -4.99 18.51
C LEU A 92 -6.15 -5.67 18.49
N LYS A 93 -5.15 -5.05 19.12
CA LYS A 93 -3.81 -5.64 19.21
C LYS A 93 -3.81 -6.89 20.07
N GLN A 94 -4.51 -6.81 21.21
CA GLN A 94 -4.69 -7.88 22.17
C GLN A 94 -6.17 -7.97 22.56
N PRO A 95 -6.66 -9.18 22.90
CA PRO A 95 -8.00 -9.31 23.44
C PRO A 95 -8.07 -8.68 24.84
N GLU A 96 -9.23 -8.12 25.17
CA GLU A 96 -9.53 -7.60 26.50
C GLU A 96 -10.40 -8.61 27.24
N THR A 97 -10.07 -8.90 28.50
CA THR A 97 -10.86 -9.81 29.34
C THR A 97 -11.01 -9.17 30.71
N LYS A 98 -12.26 -8.99 31.14
CA LYS A 98 -12.61 -8.47 32.46
C LYS A 98 -13.41 -9.53 33.21
N VAL A 99 -13.05 -9.75 34.46
CA VAL A 99 -13.71 -10.73 35.33
C VAL A 99 -14.13 -10.02 36.62
N ASP A 100 -15.42 -9.78 36.76
CA ASP A 100 -16.01 -9.07 37.89
C ASP A 100 -16.66 -10.09 38.85
N LYS A 101 -16.33 -10.02 40.14
CA LYS A 101 -16.99 -10.83 41.19
C LYS A 101 -18.25 -10.11 41.68
N LEU A 102 -19.39 -10.79 41.64
CA LEU A 102 -20.67 -10.25 42.06
C LEU A 102 -20.95 -10.56 43.54
N ALA A 103 -21.86 -9.79 44.14
CA ALA A 103 -22.17 -9.84 45.58
C ALA A 103 -22.73 -11.19 46.07
N ASP A 104 -23.22 -12.03 45.17
CA ASP A 104 -23.75 -13.37 45.43
C ASP A 104 -22.72 -14.49 45.18
N GLY A 105 -21.44 -14.14 44.99
CA GLY A 105 -20.38 -15.10 44.66
C GLY A 105 -20.38 -15.54 43.19
N LYS A 106 -21.30 -15.05 42.35
CA LYS A 106 -21.23 -15.26 40.91
C LYS A 106 -20.10 -14.46 40.29
N VAL A 107 -19.66 -14.90 39.12
CA VAL A 107 -18.60 -14.26 38.35
C VAL A 107 -19.16 -13.83 37.01
N GLU A 108 -19.01 -12.55 36.68
CA GLU A 108 -19.31 -12.01 35.36
C GLU A 108 -18.01 -11.92 34.55
N ILE A 109 -18.00 -12.52 33.36
CA ILE A 109 -16.85 -12.52 32.45
C ILE A 109 -17.21 -11.76 31.19
N LYS A 110 -16.47 -10.69 30.89
CA LYS A 110 -16.59 -9.90 29.65
C LYS A 110 -15.34 -10.11 28.82
N ILE A 111 -15.52 -10.55 27.57
CA ILE A 111 -14.42 -10.82 26.64
C ILE A 111 -14.65 -9.98 25.39
N ASN A 112 -13.65 -9.20 25.01
CA ASN A 112 -13.55 -8.56 23.71
C ASN A 112 -12.36 -9.17 22.97
N ALA A 113 -12.61 -9.85 21.86
CA ALA A 113 -11.60 -10.60 21.12
C ALA A 113 -11.75 -10.35 19.62
N ARG A 114 -10.68 -10.60 18.86
CA ARG A 114 -10.63 -10.31 17.43
C ARG A 114 -11.50 -11.24 16.58
N ASN A 115 -11.69 -12.48 17.05
CA ASN A 115 -12.44 -13.50 16.33
C ASN A 115 -12.89 -14.62 17.28
N THR A 116 -13.80 -15.46 16.78
CA THR A 116 -14.40 -16.58 17.53
C THR A 116 -13.37 -17.63 17.99
N GLN A 117 -12.31 -17.85 17.21
CA GLN A 117 -11.25 -18.80 17.56
C GLN A 117 -10.45 -18.30 18.77
N GLU A 118 -10.15 -17.00 18.82
CA GLU A 118 -9.52 -16.34 19.96
C GLU A 118 -10.43 -16.35 21.19
N THR A 119 -11.72 -16.03 21.02
CA THR A 119 -12.71 -16.12 22.11
C THR A 119 -12.72 -17.51 22.75
N ARG A 120 -12.77 -18.58 21.93
CA ARG A 120 -12.71 -19.97 22.43
C ARG A 120 -11.42 -20.27 23.19
N LYS A 121 -10.27 -19.75 22.72
CA LYS A 121 -8.97 -19.94 23.42
C LYS A 121 -8.99 -19.26 24.80
N ILE A 122 -9.51 -18.04 24.89
CA ILE A 122 -9.63 -17.30 26.15
C ILE A 122 -10.57 -18.04 27.11
N LEU A 123 -11.74 -18.47 26.63
CA LEU A 123 -12.70 -19.24 27.43
C LEU A 123 -12.09 -20.55 27.97
N LYS A 124 -11.32 -21.29 27.15
CA LYS A 124 -10.59 -22.48 27.61
C LYS A 124 -9.56 -22.16 28.70
N SER A 125 -8.91 -21.00 28.61
CA SER A 125 -7.96 -20.56 29.65
C SER A 125 -8.70 -20.22 30.95
N LEU A 126 -9.83 -19.51 30.86
CA LEU A 126 -10.65 -19.13 32.02
C LEU A 126 -11.32 -20.34 32.68
N GLN A 127 -11.71 -21.36 31.92
CA GLN A 127 -12.29 -22.59 32.46
C GLN A 127 -11.36 -23.31 33.46
N LYS A 128 -10.03 -23.16 33.31
CA LYS A 128 -9.06 -23.69 34.30
C LYS A 128 -9.21 -23.04 35.68
N GLN A 129 -9.56 -21.76 35.73
CA GLN A 129 -9.76 -21.00 36.97
C GLN A 129 -11.22 -21.05 37.44
N TYR A 130 -12.16 -21.23 36.51
CA TYR A 130 -13.60 -21.31 36.74
C TYR A 130 -14.17 -22.59 36.11
N PRO A 131 -14.03 -23.76 36.77
CA PRO A 131 -14.42 -25.05 36.18
C PRO A 131 -15.90 -25.17 35.81
N ALA A 132 -16.78 -24.39 36.44
CA ALA A 132 -18.21 -24.33 36.13
C ALA A 132 -18.53 -23.56 34.84
N LEU A 133 -17.55 -22.92 34.20
CA LEU A 133 -17.73 -22.21 32.93
C LEU A 133 -18.00 -23.19 31.78
N ASP A 134 -19.21 -23.12 31.22
CA ASP A 134 -19.59 -23.83 30.00
C ASP A 134 -19.22 -22.99 28.77
N ILE A 135 -18.23 -23.47 28.02
CA ILE A 135 -17.68 -22.77 26.85
C ILE A 135 -18.71 -22.66 25.74
N GLU A 136 -19.50 -23.70 25.47
CA GLU A 136 -20.44 -23.67 24.35
C GLU A 136 -21.63 -22.74 24.66
N LYS A 137 -22.13 -22.75 25.90
CA LYS A 137 -23.13 -21.75 26.34
C LYS A 137 -22.59 -20.33 26.29
N ALA A 138 -21.32 -20.12 26.65
CA ALA A 138 -20.69 -18.79 26.53
C ALA A 138 -20.54 -18.35 25.07
N MET A 139 -20.15 -19.28 24.18
CA MET A 139 -20.02 -19.01 22.74
C MET A 139 -21.36 -18.70 22.07
N MET A 140 -22.48 -19.30 22.52
CA MET A 140 -23.82 -18.94 22.04
C MET A 140 -24.22 -17.50 22.35
N LYS A 141 -23.63 -16.90 23.39
CA LYS A 141 -23.84 -15.49 23.74
C LYS A 141 -22.87 -14.55 23.02
N ALA A 142 -21.88 -15.07 22.31
CA ALA A 142 -20.90 -14.24 21.61
C ALA A 142 -21.58 -13.49 20.46
N GLN A 143 -21.39 -12.18 20.43
CA GLN A 143 -21.90 -11.32 19.37
C GLN A 143 -20.73 -10.69 18.63
N ARG A 144 -20.83 -10.62 17.30
CA ARG A 144 -19.90 -9.84 16.50
C ARG A 144 -20.34 -8.39 16.56
N THR A 145 -19.55 -7.54 17.18
CA THR A 145 -19.78 -6.10 17.21
C THR A 145 -18.81 -5.39 16.27
N GLN A 146 -19.21 -4.21 15.84
CA GLN A 146 -18.34 -3.27 15.14
C GLN A 146 -18.39 -1.96 15.92
N THR A 147 -17.24 -1.33 16.10
CA THR A 147 -17.13 0.00 16.69
C THR A 147 -16.34 0.91 15.76
N PHE A 148 -16.61 2.20 15.83
CA PHE A 148 -15.88 3.24 15.16
C PHE A 148 -14.87 3.83 16.13
N CYS A 149 -13.60 3.84 15.73
CA CYS A 149 -12.55 4.49 16.51
C CYS A 149 -12.66 6.01 16.31
N GLY A 150 -12.98 6.72 17.39
CA GLY A 150 -13.05 8.18 17.47
C GLY A 150 -11.71 8.80 17.89
N SER A 151 -10.84 8.03 18.54
CA SER A 151 -9.50 8.47 18.95
C SER A 151 -8.44 8.34 17.84
N PRO A 152 -7.45 9.26 17.74
CA PRO A 152 -6.36 9.12 16.79
C PRO A 152 -5.41 7.96 17.13
N ILE A 153 -5.07 7.14 16.13
CA ILE A 153 -4.09 6.04 16.26
C ILE A 153 -2.73 6.50 15.74
N ARG A 154 -1.68 6.43 16.57
CA ARG A 154 -0.33 6.81 16.16
C ARG A 154 0.41 5.63 15.52
N VAL A 155 0.90 5.87 14.30
CA VAL A 155 1.75 4.93 13.55
C VAL A 155 3.16 5.49 13.40
N THR A 156 4.16 4.62 13.47
CA THR A 156 5.53 4.96 13.11
C THR A 156 5.78 4.51 11.68
N LEU A 157 6.21 5.44 10.83
CA LEU A 157 6.52 5.17 9.42
C LEU A 157 8.04 5.04 9.26
N PRO A 158 8.57 3.86 8.91
CA PRO A 158 10.00 3.70 8.68
C PRO A 158 10.41 4.35 7.36
N PHE A 159 11.53 5.08 7.36
CA PHE A 159 12.10 5.67 6.15
C PHE A 159 13.57 5.28 6.02
N TYR A 160 13.90 4.51 4.97
CA TYR A 160 15.23 3.95 4.78
C TYR A 160 16.18 4.84 3.96
N GLY A 161 15.75 6.04 3.57
CA GLY A 161 16.56 7.02 2.86
C GLY A 161 17.23 6.42 1.62
N LYS A 162 18.53 6.67 1.43
CA LYS A 162 19.28 6.23 0.23
C LYS A 162 19.29 4.72 -0.01
N ARG A 163 19.00 3.90 1.00
CA ARG A 163 18.95 2.43 0.87
C ARG A 163 17.85 1.95 -0.08
N ILE A 164 16.84 2.77 -0.35
CA ILE A 164 15.75 2.43 -1.27
C ILE A 164 16.12 2.68 -2.73
N PHE A 165 17.10 3.55 -3.00
CA PHE A 165 17.44 4.01 -4.35
C PHE A 165 17.81 2.90 -5.34
N PRO A 166 18.54 1.83 -4.97
CA PRO A 166 18.79 0.75 -5.91
C PRO A 166 17.52 0.02 -6.36
N SER A 167 16.50 -0.11 -5.49
CA SER A 167 15.20 -0.73 -5.86
C SER A 167 14.39 0.16 -6.81
N ILE A 168 14.45 1.49 -6.59
CA ILE A 168 13.83 2.47 -7.48
C ILE A 168 14.53 2.48 -8.86
N ALA A 169 15.87 2.48 -8.87
CA ALA A 169 16.62 2.40 -10.11
C ALA A 169 16.40 1.05 -10.83
N LYS A 170 16.28 -0.05 -10.08
CA LYS A 170 15.89 -1.36 -10.62
C LYS A 170 14.57 -1.27 -11.38
N THR A 171 13.57 -0.59 -10.82
CA THR A 171 12.25 -0.36 -11.46
C THR A 171 12.41 0.30 -12.84
N ALA A 172 13.22 1.36 -12.94
CA ALA A 172 13.48 2.05 -14.21
C ALA A 172 14.29 1.20 -15.21
N VAL A 173 15.33 0.50 -14.74
CA VAL A 173 16.16 -0.40 -15.57
C VAL A 173 15.32 -1.54 -16.14
N GLU A 174 14.53 -2.20 -15.30
CA GLU A 174 13.68 -3.32 -15.70
C GLU A 174 12.61 -2.86 -16.68
N PHE A 175 12.02 -1.68 -16.48
CA PHE A 175 11.08 -1.09 -17.43
C PHE A 175 11.73 -0.79 -18.79
N TYR A 176 12.92 -0.19 -18.80
CA TYR A 176 13.69 0.07 -20.03
C TYR A 176 13.94 -1.22 -20.81
N LEU A 177 14.43 -2.27 -20.13
CA LEU A 177 14.69 -3.57 -20.75
C LEU A 177 13.40 -4.25 -21.24
N LEU A 178 12.31 -4.15 -20.47
CA LEU A 178 11.01 -4.71 -20.86
C LEU A 178 10.49 -4.10 -22.17
N ARG A 179 10.81 -2.83 -22.42
CA ARG A 179 10.45 -2.08 -23.63
C ARG A 179 11.47 -2.21 -24.77
N GLY A 180 12.39 -3.18 -24.69
CA GLY A 180 13.37 -3.46 -25.74
C GLY A 180 14.67 -2.68 -25.63
N GLY A 181 14.90 -1.99 -24.51
CA GLY A 181 16.15 -1.33 -24.20
C GLY A 181 17.36 -2.27 -24.18
N ASN A 182 18.55 -1.73 -24.46
CA ASN A 182 19.78 -2.52 -24.52
C ASN A 182 20.46 -2.62 -23.15
N ARG A 183 20.71 -3.85 -22.68
CA ARG A 183 21.45 -4.11 -21.43
C ARG A 183 22.82 -3.43 -21.39
N GLU A 184 23.50 -3.31 -22.53
CA GLU A 184 24.85 -2.73 -22.57
C GLU A 184 24.88 -1.25 -22.16
N GLU A 185 23.76 -0.52 -22.35
CA GLU A 185 23.60 0.87 -21.91
C GLU A 185 23.51 1.00 -20.38
N ILE A 186 23.03 -0.03 -19.68
CA ILE A 186 22.75 0.01 -18.23
C ILE A 186 23.62 -0.94 -17.41
N LYS A 187 24.49 -1.75 -18.04
CA LYS A 187 25.28 -2.79 -17.36
C LYS A 187 26.18 -2.23 -16.26
N HIS A 188 26.63 -0.98 -16.43
CA HIS A 188 27.51 -0.28 -15.50
C HIS A 188 26.80 0.08 -14.18
N LEU A 189 25.47 -0.04 -14.10
CA LEU A 189 24.70 0.12 -12.86
C LEU A 189 24.61 -1.16 -12.04
N ILE A 190 24.85 -2.32 -12.64
CA ILE A 190 24.63 -3.63 -12.00
C ILE A 190 25.41 -3.77 -10.67
N PRO A 191 26.71 -3.39 -10.56
CA PRO A 191 27.42 -3.48 -9.28
C PRO A 191 26.73 -2.69 -8.17
N TRP A 192 26.25 -1.48 -8.46
CA TRP A 192 25.50 -0.66 -7.52
C TRP A 192 24.15 -1.27 -7.15
N LEU A 193 23.39 -1.76 -8.13
CA LEU A 193 22.11 -2.46 -7.88
C LEU A 193 22.29 -3.68 -6.98
N GLN A 194 23.44 -4.36 -7.07
CA GLN A 194 23.80 -5.50 -6.22
C GLN A 194 24.38 -5.12 -4.84
N GLY A 195 24.49 -3.82 -4.54
CA GLY A 195 25.10 -3.30 -3.31
C GLY A 195 26.60 -3.55 -3.21
N LYS A 196 27.28 -3.75 -4.35
CA LYS A 196 28.75 -3.97 -4.40
C LYS A 196 29.54 -2.69 -4.50
N GLU A 197 28.92 -1.62 -4.98
CA GLU A 197 29.52 -0.30 -5.18
C GLU A 197 28.51 0.78 -4.78
N GLU A 198 29.01 1.95 -4.39
CA GLU A 198 28.19 3.14 -4.18
C GLU A 198 28.12 3.96 -5.47
N LYS A 199 26.93 4.46 -5.82
CA LYS A 199 26.73 5.31 -6.98
C LYS A 199 25.65 6.35 -6.70
N ARG A 200 25.90 7.59 -7.13
CA ARG A 200 24.92 8.68 -7.12
C ARG A 200 24.19 8.71 -8.46
N ALA A 201 23.32 7.73 -8.67
CA ALA A 201 22.53 7.59 -9.89
C ALA A 201 21.03 7.78 -9.65
N CYS A 202 20.59 8.02 -8.41
CA CYS A 202 19.19 8.23 -8.07
C CYS A 202 19.09 9.24 -6.93
N TRP A 203 18.12 10.14 -7.03
CA TRP A 203 17.80 11.10 -5.97
C TRP A 203 16.31 11.46 -5.98
N PHE A 204 15.83 12.03 -4.87
CA PHE A 204 14.48 12.56 -4.78
C PHE A 204 14.31 13.74 -5.73
N TYR A 205 13.17 13.81 -6.41
CA TYR A 205 12.89 14.84 -7.39
C TYR A 205 11.41 15.20 -7.36
N TYR A 206 11.12 16.39 -6.83
CA TYR A 206 9.77 16.95 -6.70
C TYR A 206 9.68 18.21 -7.54
N PRO A 207 9.38 18.10 -8.85
CA PRO A 207 9.33 19.26 -9.72
C PRO A 207 8.14 20.17 -9.39
N GLU A 208 8.30 21.46 -9.64
CA GLU A 208 7.20 22.45 -9.51
C GLU A 208 6.03 22.11 -10.46
N ILE A 209 6.36 21.65 -11.66
CA ILE A 209 5.39 21.13 -12.63
C ILE A 209 5.41 19.61 -12.55
N SER A 210 4.27 19.01 -12.18
CA SER A 210 4.15 17.56 -12.10
C SER A 210 4.49 16.89 -13.43
N VAL A 211 5.29 15.82 -13.39
CA VAL A 211 5.61 15.01 -14.57
C VAL A 211 4.35 14.43 -15.20
N ILE A 212 3.34 14.09 -14.40
CA ILE A 212 2.04 13.61 -14.86
C ILE A 212 0.91 14.46 -14.24
N PRO A 213 -0.04 14.97 -15.02
CA PRO A 213 -1.25 15.58 -14.47
C PRO A 213 -2.19 14.48 -13.96
N PHE A 214 -2.48 14.51 -12.65
CA PHE A 214 -3.41 13.59 -12.02
C PHE A 214 -4.73 14.26 -11.69
N ASP A 215 -5.82 13.52 -11.89
CA ASP A 215 -7.13 13.90 -11.35
C ASP A 215 -7.14 13.76 -9.83
N LYS A 216 -8.11 14.40 -9.17
CA LYS A 216 -8.18 14.48 -7.70
C LYS A 216 -8.13 13.10 -7.02
N LYS A 217 -8.74 12.07 -7.61
CA LYS A 217 -8.87 10.73 -7.02
C LYS A 217 -7.82 9.73 -7.50
N GLU A 218 -6.94 10.13 -8.40
CA GLU A 218 -5.89 9.24 -8.91
C GLU A 218 -4.73 9.18 -7.91
N ILE A 219 -4.44 7.97 -7.46
CA ILE A 219 -3.22 7.60 -6.75
C ILE A 219 -2.51 6.59 -7.63
N CYS A 220 -1.38 7.00 -8.21
CA CYS A 220 -0.73 6.23 -9.25
C CYS A 220 0.70 5.84 -8.90
N HIS A 221 1.17 4.79 -9.56
CA HIS A 221 2.59 4.60 -9.83
C HIS A 221 2.93 5.14 -11.21
N VAL A 222 4.10 5.74 -11.36
CA VAL A 222 4.63 6.22 -12.64
C VAL A 222 6.01 5.66 -12.85
N ILE A 223 6.26 5.21 -14.07
CA ILE A 223 7.60 5.00 -14.61
C ILE A 223 7.67 5.79 -15.91
N CYS A 224 8.71 6.59 -16.09
CA CYS A 224 9.04 7.22 -17.35
C CYS A 224 10.53 7.02 -17.59
N VAL A 225 10.92 6.65 -18.81
CA VAL A 225 12.33 6.54 -19.20
C VAL A 225 12.52 7.31 -20.50
N VAL A 226 13.50 8.18 -20.51
CA VAL A 226 13.85 9.07 -21.62
C VAL A 226 15.30 8.82 -22.01
N GLY A 227 15.52 8.52 -23.29
CA GLY A 227 16.82 8.50 -23.95
C GLY A 227 16.89 9.65 -24.94
N ASP A 228 17.86 10.52 -24.76
CA ASP A 228 18.14 11.68 -25.63
C ASP A 228 19.49 11.43 -26.31
N ALA A 229 19.44 11.18 -27.63
CA ALA A 229 20.63 10.84 -28.41
C ALA A 229 21.57 12.05 -28.57
N ASP A 230 21.02 13.25 -28.69
CA ASP A 230 21.79 14.49 -28.90
C ASP A 230 22.57 14.83 -27.62
N LYS A 231 21.90 14.73 -26.46
CA LYS A 231 22.53 14.96 -25.15
C LYS A 231 23.35 13.78 -24.66
N LYS A 232 23.23 12.61 -25.31
CA LYS A 232 23.82 11.32 -24.88
C LYS A 232 23.42 10.96 -23.45
N LEU A 233 22.14 11.10 -23.13
CA LEU A 233 21.57 10.84 -21.81
C LEU A 233 20.50 9.75 -21.89
N LEU A 234 20.52 8.83 -20.93
CA LEU A 234 19.41 7.93 -20.62
C LEU A 234 19.09 8.14 -19.14
N TYR A 235 17.85 8.50 -18.85
CA TYR A 235 17.41 8.77 -17.49
C TYR A 235 15.95 8.37 -17.33
N GLY A 236 15.50 8.24 -16.09
CA GLY A 236 14.13 7.87 -15.77
C GLY A 236 13.60 8.63 -14.58
N TYR A 237 12.28 8.64 -14.50
CA TYR A 237 11.50 9.15 -13.39
C TYR A 237 10.62 8.02 -12.87
N VAL A 238 10.62 7.82 -11.56
CA VAL A 238 9.74 6.86 -10.90
C VAL A 238 9.00 7.57 -9.78
N ASP A 239 7.68 7.41 -9.77
CA ASP A 239 6.79 7.89 -8.71
C ASP A 239 6.05 6.68 -8.12
N PHE A 240 6.09 6.54 -6.79
CA PHE A 240 5.21 5.62 -6.08
C PHE A 240 4.14 6.36 -5.28
N PHE A 241 2.88 6.09 -5.60
CA PHE A 241 1.68 6.65 -4.95
C PHE A 241 1.53 8.18 -5.03
N GLY A 242 2.35 8.89 -5.81
CA GLY A 242 2.49 10.35 -5.71
C GLY A 242 3.40 10.79 -4.56
N ILE A 243 3.90 9.86 -3.74
CA ILE A 243 4.62 10.15 -2.49
C ILE A 243 6.13 10.23 -2.75
N LEU A 244 6.67 9.19 -3.38
CA LEU A 244 8.10 8.99 -3.50
C LEU A 244 8.49 9.20 -4.95
N GLN A 245 8.90 10.43 -5.26
CA GLN A 245 9.26 10.86 -6.60
C GLN A 245 10.77 10.91 -6.72
N CYS A 246 11.33 10.19 -7.69
CA CYS A 246 12.77 10.06 -7.86
C CYS A 246 13.17 10.20 -9.32
N LEU A 247 14.29 10.89 -9.53
CA LEU A 247 15.02 10.92 -10.79
C LEU A 247 16.14 9.89 -10.73
N ILE A 248 16.35 9.17 -11.83
CA ILE A 248 17.35 8.14 -11.99
C ILE A 248 18.17 8.44 -13.25
N LEU A 249 19.48 8.62 -13.11
CA LEU A 249 20.39 8.65 -14.25
C LEU A 249 20.79 7.22 -14.61
N LEU A 250 20.34 6.76 -15.78
CA LEU A 250 20.57 5.40 -16.24
C LEU A 250 21.88 5.26 -17.03
N ASN A 251 22.21 6.24 -17.87
CA ASN A 251 23.48 6.34 -18.58
C ASN A 251 23.76 7.81 -18.97
N ASP A 252 24.94 8.34 -18.67
CA ASP A 252 25.35 9.70 -19.05
C ASP A 252 26.23 9.75 -20.31
N GLN A 253 26.48 8.58 -20.90
CA GLN A 253 27.17 8.33 -22.17
C GLN A 253 26.29 7.46 -23.08
N TYR A 254 24.97 7.71 -23.08
CA TYR A 254 24.01 6.92 -23.83
C TYR A 254 24.33 6.95 -25.32
N SER A 255 24.38 5.75 -25.93
CA SER A 255 24.75 5.59 -27.36
C SER A 255 23.59 5.15 -28.25
N GLY A 256 22.41 4.92 -27.66
CA GLY A 256 21.19 4.59 -28.40
C GLY A 256 20.50 5.80 -29.02
N GLY A 257 19.44 5.53 -29.80
CA GLY A 257 18.59 6.57 -30.38
C GLY A 257 17.61 7.19 -29.38
N ASN A 258 16.87 8.20 -29.82
CA ASN A 258 15.81 8.82 -29.02
C ASN A 258 14.81 7.76 -28.54
N TYR A 259 14.46 7.84 -27.26
CA TYR A 259 13.63 6.88 -26.56
C TYR A 259 12.73 7.64 -25.58
N CYS A 260 11.44 7.32 -25.55
CA CYS A 260 10.52 7.87 -24.56
C CYS A 260 9.40 6.86 -24.34
N GLU A 261 9.39 6.25 -23.16
CA GLU A 261 8.38 5.27 -22.77
C GLU A 261 7.87 5.58 -21.37
N SER A 262 6.60 5.28 -21.14
CA SER A 262 5.96 5.53 -19.86
C SER A 262 4.99 4.42 -19.44
N TYR A 263 4.77 4.34 -18.15
CA TYR A 263 3.78 3.47 -17.53
C TYR A 263 3.15 4.19 -16.36
N VAL A 264 1.86 4.49 -16.48
CA VAL A 264 1.06 5.11 -15.42
C VAL A 264 0.00 4.11 -14.99
N TYR A 265 -0.06 3.84 -13.70
CA TYR A 265 -0.94 2.80 -13.16
C TYR A 265 -1.68 3.29 -11.93
N ASP A 266 -3.00 3.34 -12.02
CA ASP A 266 -3.88 3.67 -10.90
C ASP A 266 -4.00 2.47 -9.96
N VAL A 267 -3.55 2.64 -8.71
CA VAL A 267 -3.51 1.56 -7.72
C VAL A 267 -4.88 1.24 -7.13
N ASN A 268 -5.82 2.17 -7.23
CA ASN A 268 -7.17 2.05 -6.68
C ASN A 268 -8.12 1.42 -7.70
N GLU A 269 -8.09 1.92 -8.93
CA GLU A 269 -8.88 1.39 -10.04
C GLU A 269 -8.26 0.12 -10.64
N VAL A 270 -6.99 -0.16 -10.34
CA VAL A 270 -6.26 -1.35 -10.78
C VAL A 270 -6.20 -1.41 -12.31
N LYS A 271 -5.83 -0.28 -12.92
CA LYS A 271 -5.79 -0.11 -14.37
C LYS A 271 -4.62 0.77 -14.82
N LYS A 272 -4.11 0.47 -16.01
CA LYS A 272 -3.18 1.37 -16.71
C LYS A 272 -3.94 2.60 -17.18
N LEU A 273 -3.33 3.78 -17.04
CA LEU A 273 -3.82 5.03 -17.59
C LEU A 273 -2.98 5.44 -18.80
N GLU A 274 -3.63 5.98 -19.83
CA GLU A 274 -2.95 6.58 -20.98
C GLU A 274 -2.71 8.06 -20.67
N LYS A 275 -1.53 8.37 -20.11
CA LYS A 275 -1.09 9.74 -19.80
C LYS A 275 0.33 9.95 -20.31
N ASN A 276 0.58 11.12 -20.88
CA ASN A 276 1.89 11.47 -21.43
C ASN A 276 2.72 12.21 -20.37
N PRO A 277 3.91 11.70 -19.99
CA PRO A 277 4.80 12.41 -19.09
C PRO A 277 5.38 13.66 -19.74
N ILE A 278 5.48 14.72 -18.94
CA ILE A 278 6.20 15.94 -19.27
C ILE A 278 7.53 15.86 -18.53
N LEU A 279 8.55 15.30 -19.18
CA LEU A 279 9.88 15.16 -18.63
C LEU A 279 10.92 15.48 -19.70
N CYS A 280 11.59 16.61 -19.55
CA CYS A 280 12.75 17.00 -20.35
C CYS A 280 13.72 17.71 -19.42
N LEU A 281 14.91 17.15 -19.26
CA LEU A 281 15.95 17.70 -18.38
C LEU A 281 17.26 17.85 -19.14
N GLU A 282 18.00 18.89 -18.76
CA GLU A 282 19.37 19.10 -19.17
C GLU A 282 20.36 18.35 -18.28
N ARG A 283 21.56 18.07 -18.81
CA ARG A 283 22.62 17.36 -18.08
C ARG A 283 22.93 18.01 -16.72
N ASP A 284 23.05 19.32 -16.71
CA ASP A 284 23.37 20.08 -15.50
C ASP A 284 22.22 20.07 -14.47
N GLU A 285 20.97 19.97 -14.92
CA GLU A 285 19.81 19.79 -14.04
C GLU A 285 19.84 18.42 -13.37
N ILE A 286 20.05 17.34 -14.15
CA ILE A 286 20.16 15.98 -13.62
C ILE A 286 21.31 15.91 -12.60
N GLN A 287 22.47 16.47 -12.92
CA GLN A 287 23.62 16.48 -12.02
C GLN A 287 23.32 17.24 -10.72
N ARG A 288 22.69 18.42 -10.78
CA ARG A 288 22.29 19.19 -9.59
C ARG A 288 21.32 18.42 -8.70
N ILE A 289 20.31 17.78 -9.30
CA ILE A 289 19.34 16.94 -8.58
C ILE A 289 20.06 15.78 -7.87
N LEU A 290 20.93 15.06 -8.59
CA LEU A 290 21.66 13.91 -8.04
C LEU A 290 22.69 14.26 -6.95
N LEU A 291 23.19 15.50 -6.93
CA LEU A 291 24.05 15.98 -5.84
C LEU A 291 23.26 16.16 -4.54
N GLY A 292 21.93 16.31 -4.61
CA GLY A 292 21.07 16.52 -3.46
C GLY A 292 21.28 17.87 -2.77
N ASN A 293 21.80 18.85 -3.51
CA ASN A 293 22.02 20.21 -3.02
C ASN A 293 20.70 21.00 -2.89
N GLU A 294 19.59 20.44 -3.37
CA GLU A 294 18.27 21.03 -3.19
C GLU A 294 17.76 20.76 -1.77
N ILE A 295 17.70 21.82 -0.95
CA ILE A 295 17.11 21.81 0.40
C ILE A 295 15.64 21.34 0.37
N SER A 296 14.99 21.39 -0.81
CA SER A 296 13.55 21.20 -1.02
C SER A 296 13.05 19.75 -0.97
N TRP A 297 13.89 18.71 -1.03
CA TRP A 297 13.35 17.35 -1.19
C TRP A 297 12.53 16.87 0.02
N ALA A 298 12.90 17.29 1.24
CA ALA A 298 12.17 16.92 2.44
C ALA A 298 10.81 17.65 2.50
N ASP A 299 10.77 18.91 2.09
CA ASP A 299 9.53 19.68 1.96
C ASP A 299 8.64 19.13 0.85
N GLY A 300 9.22 18.75 -0.30
CA GLY A 300 8.52 18.08 -1.39
C GLY A 300 7.90 16.75 -0.93
N LEU A 301 8.67 15.89 -0.26
CA LEU A 301 8.15 14.65 0.33
C LEU A 301 7.02 14.94 1.33
N LYS A 302 7.19 15.94 2.21
CA LYS A 302 6.16 16.32 3.18
C LYS A 302 4.88 16.79 2.51
N GLN A 303 4.98 17.64 1.48
CA GLN A 303 3.84 18.12 0.71
C GLN A 303 3.12 16.96 0.02
N GLN A 304 3.86 16.06 -0.64
CA GLN A 304 3.29 14.89 -1.30
C GLN A 304 2.65 13.91 -0.31
N LEU A 305 3.23 13.73 0.88
CA LEU A 305 2.59 12.95 1.95
C LEU A 305 1.25 13.57 2.38
N ILE A 306 1.17 14.90 2.53
CA ILE A 306 -0.07 15.59 2.87
C ILE A 306 -1.11 15.38 1.75
N LEU A 307 -0.72 15.57 0.49
CA LEU A 307 -1.61 15.38 -0.67
C LEU A 307 -2.10 13.93 -0.75
N PHE A 308 -1.22 12.95 -0.56
CA PHE A 308 -1.60 11.55 -0.50
C PHE A 308 -2.60 11.30 0.62
N GLN A 309 -2.38 11.81 1.83
CA GLN A 309 -3.30 11.62 2.95
C GLN A 309 -4.68 12.24 2.70
N GLN A 310 -4.74 13.41 2.06
CA GLN A 310 -6.00 14.05 1.66
C GLN A 310 -6.77 13.18 0.66
N LYS A 311 -6.14 12.81 -0.46
CA LYS A 311 -6.74 11.97 -1.50
C LYS A 311 -7.19 10.61 -0.95
N SER A 312 -6.28 9.96 -0.23
CA SER A 312 -6.51 8.68 0.42
C SER A 312 -7.69 8.73 1.40
N GLY A 313 -7.75 9.78 2.23
CA GLY A 313 -8.83 9.98 3.19
C GLY A 313 -10.20 10.08 2.52
N GLU A 314 -10.30 10.82 1.42
CA GLU A 314 -11.52 10.93 0.61
C GLU A 314 -11.93 9.56 0.04
N ILE A 315 -10.99 8.84 -0.58
CA ILE A 315 -11.24 7.52 -1.19
C ILE A 315 -11.69 6.50 -0.14
N ILE A 316 -11.03 6.46 1.02
CA ILE A 316 -11.37 5.55 2.11
C ILE A 316 -12.74 5.90 2.69
N LYS A 317 -13.03 7.19 2.89
CA LYS A 317 -14.34 7.66 3.38
C LYS A 317 -15.45 7.20 2.43
N GLU A 318 -15.28 7.38 1.12
CA GLU A 318 -16.26 6.94 0.11
C GLU A 318 -16.46 5.43 0.14
N ARG A 319 -15.39 4.63 0.25
CA ARG A 319 -15.48 3.17 0.37
C ARG A 319 -16.22 2.75 1.64
N ILE A 320 -15.91 3.35 2.78
CA ILE A 320 -16.57 3.05 4.07
C ILE A 320 -18.07 3.35 3.97
N LEU A 321 -18.44 4.54 3.49
CA LEU A 321 -19.84 4.93 3.34
C LEU A 321 -20.60 4.04 2.35
N LYS A 322 -19.96 3.66 1.23
CA LYS A 322 -20.52 2.72 0.27
C LYS A 322 -20.74 1.34 0.88
N ASP A 323 -19.77 0.81 1.61
CA ASP A 323 -19.88 -0.49 2.30
C ASP A 323 -20.99 -0.47 3.36
N MET A 324 -21.15 0.64 4.09
CA MET A 324 -22.24 0.83 5.05
C MET A 324 -23.60 0.84 4.35
N TRP A 325 -23.73 1.60 3.26
CA TRP A 325 -24.94 1.62 2.44
C TRP A 325 -25.30 0.26 1.87
N ASN A 326 -24.33 -0.48 1.36
CA ASN A 326 -24.57 -1.84 0.86
C ASN A 326 -25.12 -2.74 1.97
N ARG A 327 -24.61 -2.66 3.20
CA ARG A 327 -25.16 -3.43 4.33
C ARG A 327 -26.57 -3.02 4.70
N VAL A 328 -26.88 -1.72 4.70
CA VAL A 328 -28.25 -1.23 4.90
C VAL A 328 -29.17 -1.85 3.86
N MET A 329 -28.81 -1.76 2.57
CA MET A 329 -29.61 -2.30 1.48
C MET A 329 -29.73 -3.82 1.56
N ASP A 330 -28.65 -4.56 1.81
CA ASP A 330 -28.69 -6.02 1.95
C ASP A 330 -29.57 -6.46 3.12
N ASN A 331 -29.47 -5.77 4.27
CA ASN A 331 -30.27 -6.07 5.46
C ASN A 331 -31.75 -5.74 5.28
N PHE A 332 -32.05 -4.68 4.53
CA PHE A 332 -33.40 -4.26 4.19
C PHE A 332 -34.03 -5.18 3.13
N LEU A 333 -33.40 -5.31 1.96
CA LEU A 333 -33.94 -6.04 0.81
C LEU A 333 -34.15 -7.52 1.10
N ARG A 334 -33.29 -8.18 1.90
CA ARG A 334 -33.46 -9.60 2.25
C ARG A 334 -34.75 -9.91 3.02
N LYS A 335 -35.43 -8.90 3.58
CA LYS A 335 -36.69 -9.07 4.30
C LYS A 335 -37.88 -9.28 3.35
N TYR A 336 -37.69 -8.99 2.06
CA TYR A 336 -38.77 -8.92 1.07
C TYR A 336 -38.44 -9.75 -0.17
N PRO A 337 -39.44 -10.37 -0.82
CA PRO A 337 -39.26 -11.00 -2.12
C PRO A 337 -38.82 -10.01 -3.21
N GLU A 338 -38.14 -10.51 -4.24
CA GLU A 338 -37.92 -9.76 -5.50
C GLU A 338 -39.28 -9.30 -6.07
N ASP A 339 -39.31 -8.09 -6.64
CA ASP A 339 -40.49 -7.39 -7.20
C ASP A 339 -41.53 -6.84 -6.20
N THR A 340 -41.24 -6.83 -4.89
CA THR A 340 -42.10 -6.16 -3.89
C THR A 340 -42.14 -4.64 -4.13
N LEU A 341 -43.34 -4.06 -4.26
CA LEU A 341 -43.51 -2.60 -4.33
C LEU A 341 -43.22 -1.98 -2.96
N LEU A 342 -42.39 -0.92 -2.96
CA LEU A 342 -42.04 -0.18 -1.75
C LEU A 342 -43.28 0.49 -1.11
N SER A 343 -43.57 0.15 0.15
CA SER A 343 -44.57 0.83 0.98
C SER A 343 -43.93 1.88 1.91
N GLU A 344 -44.76 2.70 2.57
CA GLU A 344 -44.28 3.66 3.58
C GLU A 344 -43.64 2.96 4.78
N GLU A 345 -44.21 1.85 5.25
CA GLU A 345 -43.65 1.07 6.36
C GLU A 345 -42.27 0.51 6.02
N MET A 346 -42.08 0.06 4.77
CA MET A 346 -40.78 -0.41 4.29
C MET A 346 -39.73 0.71 4.29
N LEU A 347 -40.11 1.95 3.98
CA LEU A 347 -39.20 3.09 4.04
C LEU A 347 -38.77 3.40 5.48
N VAL A 348 -39.69 3.28 6.45
CA VAL A 348 -39.36 3.43 7.88
C VAL A 348 -38.36 2.35 8.31
N GLU A 349 -38.57 1.10 7.91
CA GLU A 349 -37.61 0.03 8.22
C GLU A 349 -36.23 0.25 7.60
N MET A 350 -36.17 0.82 6.39
CA MET A 350 -34.89 1.18 5.76
C MET A 350 -34.18 2.26 6.59
N VAL A 351 -34.91 3.26 7.09
CA VAL A 351 -34.35 4.29 7.99
C VAL A 351 -33.83 3.65 9.27
N ASP A 352 -34.57 2.72 9.89
CA ASP A 352 -34.09 2.00 11.09
C ASP A 352 -32.78 1.24 10.84
N GLU A 353 -32.59 0.64 9.66
CA GLU A 353 -31.31 0.02 9.29
C GLU A 353 -30.20 1.08 9.10
N MET A 354 -30.52 2.26 8.55
CA MET A 354 -29.57 3.39 8.48
C MET A 354 -29.18 3.90 9.87
N GLU A 355 -30.13 3.96 10.82
CA GLU A 355 -29.83 4.37 12.19
C GLU A 355 -28.83 3.44 12.88
N LYS A 356 -28.87 2.14 12.56
CA LYS A 356 -27.94 1.15 13.11
C LYS A 356 -26.56 1.21 12.44
N GLU A 357 -26.51 1.34 11.11
CA GLU A 357 -25.27 1.20 10.35
C GLU A 357 -24.55 2.54 10.12
N ILE A 358 -25.28 3.62 9.88
CA ILE A 358 -24.74 4.90 9.39
C ILE A 358 -24.58 5.95 10.48
N ILE A 359 -25.60 6.13 11.33
CA ILE A 359 -25.58 7.18 12.36
C ILE A 359 -24.38 7.06 13.32
N PRO A 360 -24.01 5.87 13.85
CA PRO A 360 -22.91 5.79 14.80
C PRO A 360 -21.57 6.24 14.21
N TRP A 361 -21.35 6.05 12.90
CA TRP A 361 -20.16 6.54 12.22
C TRP A 361 -20.09 8.07 12.24
N TYR A 362 -21.19 8.75 11.89
CA TYR A 362 -21.24 10.22 11.93
C TYR A 362 -21.04 10.76 13.35
N VAL A 363 -21.72 10.17 14.34
CA VAL A 363 -21.59 10.60 15.74
C VAL A 363 -20.14 10.41 16.22
N SER A 364 -19.49 9.29 15.89
CA SER A 364 -18.10 9.04 16.30
C SER A 364 -17.12 10.11 15.78
N ARG A 365 -17.40 10.69 14.61
CA ARG A 365 -16.57 11.71 13.96
C ARG A 365 -16.83 13.11 14.50
N ILE A 366 -18.08 13.42 14.86
CA ILE A 366 -18.45 14.70 15.45
C ILE A 366 -17.99 14.78 16.91
N CYS A 367 -18.14 13.68 17.65
CA CYS A 367 -17.88 13.65 19.09
C CYS A 367 -16.46 13.19 19.45
N GLU A 368 -15.67 12.67 18.50
CA GLU A 368 -14.32 12.13 18.73
C GLU A 368 -14.26 11.02 19.80
N VAL A 369 -15.34 10.22 19.88
CA VAL A 369 -15.48 9.11 20.84
C VAL A 369 -15.63 7.78 20.12
N ASP A 370 -15.10 6.71 20.73
CA ASP A 370 -15.27 5.36 20.23
C ASP A 370 -16.75 4.93 20.43
N LEU A 371 -17.45 4.56 19.36
CA LEU A 371 -18.89 4.17 19.38
C LEU A 371 -19.15 2.82 18.76
#